data_AF-A0A8J9WSG7-F1
#
_entry.id   AF-A0A8J9WSG7-F1
#
_cell.length_a   1.000
_cell.length_b   1.000
_cell.length_c   1.000
_cell.angle_alpha   90.00
_cell.angle_beta   90.00
_cell.angle_gamma   90.00
#
_symmetry.space_group_name_H-M   'P 1'
#
loop_
_entity.id
_entity.type
_entity.pdbx_description
1 polymer ?
#
loop_
_entity_poly.entity_id
_entity_poly.type
_entity_poly.pdbx_seq_one_letter_code
_entity_poly.pdbx_strand_id
1 'polypeptide(L)'
;MYRYQAFGDKGDELAYLMRLNDSNERAQLRAKAAILANRQRGNGFFNSDWQRVQGAKGGKVGGSMNTPEQQKARSTVGKTYGRTTGLGNQSSHLKEVLRYKLHWIYENGERFVTSPADSGKEIIDQLHELQPGSIKNSFTFYKVFHGERKGMYGWTLEKMEIVDMAISSEAGEGKGSPERSETSA
;
A
#
# COMPACT_ATOMS: atom_id res chain seq x y z
N MET A 1 -27.53 -17.54 -9.22
CA MET A 1 -28.98 -17.64 -8.90
C MET A 1 -29.81 -17.67 -10.18
N TYR A 2 -29.61 -16.71 -11.08
CA TYR A 2 -30.18 -16.74 -12.44
C TYR A 2 -29.74 -17.93 -13.31
N ARG A 3 -28.74 -18.73 -12.91
CA ARG A 3 -28.18 -19.78 -13.76
C ARG A 3 -29.10 -20.99 -13.98
N TYR A 4 -29.67 -21.58 -12.91
CA TYR A 4 -30.65 -22.66 -13.09
C TYR A 4 -31.90 -22.16 -13.83
N GLN A 5 -32.43 -21.00 -13.43
CA GLN A 5 -33.59 -20.40 -14.11
C GLN A 5 -33.33 -20.03 -15.58
N ALA A 6 -32.10 -19.60 -15.93
CA ALA A 6 -31.77 -19.19 -17.30
C ALA A 6 -31.25 -20.33 -18.19
N PHE A 7 -30.65 -21.39 -17.62
CA PHE A 7 -29.94 -22.42 -18.38
C PHE A 7 -30.38 -23.86 -18.05
N GLY A 8 -31.26 -24.08 -17.08
CA GLY A 8 -31.82 -25.40 -16.75
C GLY A 8 -30.79 -26.42 -16.25
N ASP A 9 -29.64 -25.97 -15.75
CA ASP A 9 -28.51 -26.84 -15.48
C ASP A 9 -28.70 -27.65 -14.18
N LYS A 10 -28.77 -28.97 -14.28
CA LYS A 10 -29.18 -29.87 -13.18
C LYS A 10 -28.24 -29.82 -11.96
N GLY A 11 -26.98 -29.44 -12.14
CA GLY A 11 -26.04 -29.27 -11.03
C GLY A 11 -26.41 -28.14 -10.07
N ASP A 12 -27.13 -27.12 -10.55
CA ASP A 12 -27.55 -25.95 -9.78
C ASP A 12 -28.98 -26.08 -9.21
N GLU A 13 -29.70 -27.16 -9.56
CA GLU A 13 -31.09 -27.42 -9.17
C GLU A 13 -31.24 -27.57 -7.65
N LEU A 14 -30.36 -28.36 -7.02
CA LEU A 14 -30.40 -28.58 -5.57
C LEU A 14 -30.14 -27.27 -4.80
N ALA A 15 -29.18 -26.47 -5.26
CA ALA A 15 -28.87 -25.18 -4.64
C ALA A 15 -30.00 -24.15 -4.82
N TYR A 16 -30.73 -24.22 -5.95
CA TYR A 16 -31.91 -23.41 -6.21
C TYR A 16 -33.09 -23.82 -5.30
N LEU A 17 -33.40 -25.12 -5.22
CA LEU A 17 -34.46 -25.67 -4.36
C LEU A 17 -34.20 -25.41 -2.87
N MET A 18 -32.96 -25.54 -2.43
CA MET A 18 -32.56 -25.23 -1.04
C MET A 18 -32.75 -23.75 -0.68
N ARG A 19 -32.82 -22.83 -1.66
CA ARG A 19 -33.00 -21.39 -1.42
C ARG A 19 -34.43 -20.91 -1.59
N LEU A 20 -35.24 -21.60 -2.39
CA LEU A 20 -36.66 -21.28 -2.62
C LEU A 20 -37.49 -21.27 -1.33
N ASN A 21 -37.11 -22.08 -0.34
CA ASN A 21 -37.77 -22.18 0.97
C ASN A 21 -37.03 -21.44 2.10
N ASP A 22 -36.07 -20.57 1.76
CA ASP A 22 -35.28 -19.83 2.73
C ASP A 22 -35.76 -18.40 2.87
N SER A 23 -36.19 -18.04 4.08
CA SER A 23 -36.35 -16.64 4.44
C SER A 23 -34.97 -15.99 4.62
N ASN A 24 -34.89 -14.67 4.41
CA ASN A 24 -33.65 -13.91 4.67
C ASN A 24 -33.12 -14.14 6.09
N GLU A 25 -33.99 -14.31 7.09
CA GLU A 25 -33.60 -14.64 8.46
C GLU A 25 -32.92 -16.00 8.57
N ARG A 26 -33.44 -17.05 7.92
CA ARG A 26 -32.84 -18.39 7.94
C ARG A 26 -31.49 -18.43 7.21
N ALA A 27 -31.36 -17.68 6.12
CA ALA A 27 -30.09 -17.50 5.45
C ALA A 27 -29.05 -16.82 6.36
N GLN A 28 -29.43 -15.75 7.07
CA GLN A 28 -28.56 -15.08 8.03
C GLN A 28 -28.16 -15.99 9.21
N LEU A 29 -29.10 -16.76 9.76
CA LEU A 29 -28.83 -17.70 10.85
C LEU A 29 -27.82 -18.78 10.43
N ARG A 30 -27.97 -19.35 9.23
CA ARG A 30 -26.99 -20.33 8.70
C ARG A 30 -25.63 -19.69 8.43
N ALA A 31 -25.58 -18.47 7.91
CA ALA A 31 -24.33 -17.75 7.73
C ALA A 31 -23.61 -17.54 9.07
N LYS A 32 -24.33 -17.11 10.12
CA LYS A 32 -23.79 -16.98 11.48
C LYS A 32 -23.32 -18.32 12.05
N ALA A 33 -24.09 -19.39 11.88
CA ALA A 33 -23.70 -20.73 12.31
C ALA A 33 -22.43 -21.24 11.60
N ALA A 34 -22.31 -21.00 10.30
CA ALA A 34 -21.12 -21.35 9.51
C ALA A 34 -19.89 -20.54 9.96
N ILE A 35 -20.04 -19.24 10.25
CA ILE A 35 -18.97 -18.39 10.78
C ILE A 35 -18.50 -18.93 12.15
N LEU A 36 -19.42 -19.25 13.05
CA LEU A 36 -19.10 -19.80 14.37
C LEU A 36 -18.37 -21.15 14.26
N ALA A 37 -18.88 -22.06 13.42
CA ALA A 37 -18.25 -23.36 13.19
C ALA A 37 -16.83 -23.22 12.60
N ASN A 38 -16.62 -22.30 11.66
CA ASN A 38 -15.29 -22.04 11.10
C ASN A 38 -14.35 -21.42 12.13
N ARG A 39 -14.84 -20.52 12.99
CA ARG A 39 -14.05 -19.94 14.09
C ARG A 39 -13.61 -21.01 15.10
N GLN A 40 -14.51 -21.92 15.48
CA GLN A 40 -14.19 -23.04 16.37
C GLN A 40 -13.15 -24.00 15.76
N ARG A 41 -13.20 -24.20 14.44
CA ARG A 41 -12.24 -25.03 13.70
C ARG A 41 -10.92 -24.32 13.38
N GLY A 42 -10.76 -23.05 13.77
CA GLY A 42 -9.60 -22.23 13.42
C GLY A 42 -9.50 -21.89 11.94
N ASN A 43 -10.54 -22.17 11.14
CA ASN A 43 -10.61 -21.88 9.70
C ASN A 43 -10.98 -20.41 9.45
N GLY A 44 -10.20 -19.50 10.04
CA GLY A 44 -10.39 -18.06 9.89
C GLY A 44 -9.79 -17.54 8.59
N PHE A 45 -10.15 -16.30 8.25
CA PHE A 45 -9.58 -15.60 7.09
C PHE A 45 -8.05 -15.51 7.15
N PHE A 46 -7.43 -15.54 8.33
CA PHE A 46 -5.98 -15.46 8.52
C PHE A 46 -5.28 -16.83 8.68
N ASN A 47 -6.01 -17.95 8.53
CA ASN A 47 -5.40 -19.27 8.57
C ASN A 47 -4.80 -19.63 7.19
N SER A 48 -3.47 -19.62 7.10
CA SER A 48 -2.71 -19.85 5.87
C SER A 48 -2.95 -21.24 5.27
N ASP A 49 -3.05 -22.29 6.09
CA ASP A 49 -3.30 -23.65 5.62
C ASP A 49 -4.71 -23.81 5.06
N TRP A 50 -5.70 -23.21 5.72
CA TRP A 50 -7.06 -23.21 5.21
C TRP A 50 -7.18 -22.43 3.90
N GLN A 51 -6.55 -21.25 3.80
CA GLN A 51 -6.48 -20.47 2.56
C GLN A 51 -5.82 -21.25 1.42
N ARG A 52 -4.71 -21.94 1.71
CA ARG A 52 -4.00 -22.80 0.74
C ARG A 52 -4.91 -23.92 0.22
N VAL A 53 -5.63 -24.62 1.11
CA VAL A 53 -6.57 -25.69 0.74
C VAL A 53 -7.75 -25.13 -0.07
N GLN A 54 -8.34 -24.00 0.30
CA GLN A 54 -9.43 -23.41 -0.49
C GLN A 54 -8.94 -22.89 -1.84
N GLY A 55 -7.74 -22.29 -1.90
CA GLY A 55 -7.14 -21.83 -3.15
C GLY A 55 -6.88 -22.97 -4.13
N ALA A 56 -6.42 -24.12 -3.63
CA ALA A 56 -6.20 -25.32 -4.44
C ALA A 56 -7.51 -25.90 -5.03
N LYS A 57 -8.65 -25.76 -4.34
CA LYS A 57 -9.97 -26.16 -4.88
C LYS A 57 -10.39 -25.31 -6.08
N GLY A 58 -9.84 -24.11 -6.25
CA GLY A 58 -10.06 -23.25 -7.42
C GLY A 58 -9.45 -23.80 -8.73
N GLY A 59 -8.78 -24.95 -8.70
CA GLY A 59 -8.15 -25.57 -9.86
C GLY A 59 -6.78 -24.96 -10.23
N LYS A 60 -6.21 -25.37 -11.37
CA LYS A 60 -4.89 -24.90 -11.86
C LYS A 60 -4.74 -23.37 -11.98
N VAL A 61 -5.87 -22.65 -12.09
CA VAL A 61 -5.94 -21.21 -12.34
C VAL A 61 -6.43 -20.44 -11.09
N GLY A 62 -6.64 -21.14 -9.97
CA GLY A 62 -7.38 -20.67 -8.79
C GLY A 62 -7.18 -19.18 -8.45
N GLY A 63 -8.29 -18.42 -8.39
CA GLY A 63 -8.34 -16.99 -8.01
C GLY A 63 -7.46 -16.02 -8.80
N SER A 64 -6.64 -16.51 -9.73
CA SER A 64 -5.52 -15.80 -10.35
C SER A 64 -5.81 -15.35 -11.77
N MET A 65 -6.99 -15.66 -12.32
CA MET A 65 -7.46 -14.95 -13.51
C MET A 65 -7.83 -13.53 -13.11
N ASN A 66 -6.87 -12.62 -13.26
CA ASN A 66 -7.10 -11.18 -13.21
C ASN A 66 -8.14 -10.83 -14.29
N THR A 67 -9.40 -10.84 -13.90
CA THR A 67 -10.44 -10.26 -14.75
C THR A 67 -10.13 -8.76 -14.92
N PRO A 68 -10.58 -8.13 -16.02
CA PRO A 68 -10.44 -6.68 -16.18
C PRO A 68 -10.97 -5.89 -14.96
N GLU A 69 -12.03 -6.41 -14.31
CA GLU A 69 -12.60 -5.84 -13.08
C GLU A 69 -11.66 -5.98 -11.88
N GLN A 70 -11.02 -7.14 -11.69
CA GLN A 70 -10.04 -7.33 -10.63
C GLN A 70 -8.78 -6.48 -10.85
N GLN A 71 -8.34 -6.33 -12.11
CA GLN A 71 -7.24 -5.43 -12.46
C GLN A 71 -7.60 -3.98 -12.16
N LYS A 72 -8.82 -3.55 -12.53
CA LYS A 72 -9.34 -2.22 -12.20
C LYS A 72 -9.38 -2.00 -10.69
N ALA A 73 -9.92 -2.95 -9.92
CA ALA A 73 -9.97 -2.88 -8.47
C ALA A 73 -8.58 -2.77 -7.84
N ARG A 74 -7.60 -3.58 -8.27
CA ARG A 74 -6.21 -3.49 -7.82
C ARG A 74 -5.57 -2.15 -8.18
N SER A 75 -5.84 -1.63 -9.38
CA SER A 75 -5.38 -0.32 -9.83
C SER A 75 -5.95 0.80 -8.95
N THR A 76 -7.25 0.75 -8.64
CA THR A 76 -7.90 1.70 -7.74
C THR A 76 -7.28 1.67 -6.35
N VAL A 77 -7.14 0.49 -5.74
CA VAL A 77 -6.51 0.33 -4.42
C VAL A 77 -5.07 0.87 -4.43
N GLY A 78 -4.30 0.55 -5.47
CA GLY A 78 -2.94 1.04 -5.63
C GLY A 78 -2.87 2.57 -5.74
N LYS A 79 -3.80 3.20 -6.47
CA LYS A 79 -3.87 4.67 -6.57
C LYS A 79 -4.30 5.33 -5.27
N THR A 80 -5.28 4.75 -4.57
CA THR A 80 -5.84 5.32 -3.34
C THR A 80 -4.88 5.18 -2.16
N TYR A 81 -4.30 3.99 -1.96
CA TYR A 81 -3.53 3.68 -0.75
C TYR A 81 -2.05 3.45 -1.02
N GLY A 82 -1.63 3.22 -2.26
CA GLY A 82 -0.26 2.83 -2.58
C GLY A 82 0.78 3.87 -2.19
N ARG A 83 0.48 5.16 -2.34
CA ARG A 83 1.37 6.23 -1.88
C ARG A 83 1.54 6.19 -0.36
N THR A 84 0.45 6.26 0.38
CA THR A 84 0.46 6.28 1.86
C THR A 84 1.13 5.02 2.43
N THR A 85 0.76 3.84 1.92
CA THR A 85 1.37 2.57 2.32
C THR A 85 2.84 2.51 1.95
N GLY A 86 3.22 3.00 0.77
CA GLY A 86 4.61 3.06 0.31
C GLY A 86 5.48 3.94 1.20
N LEU A 87 5.02 5.16 1.52
CA LEU A 87 5.69 6.07 2.46
C LEU A 87 5.79 5.48 3.87
N GLY A 88 4.73 4.80 4.33
CA GLY A 88 4.71 4.11 5.61
C GLY A 88 5.78 3.01 5.70
N ASN A 89 5.91 2.22 4.64
CA ASN A 89 6.81 1.06 4.57
C ASN A 89 8.26 1.39 4.18
N GLN A 90 8.60 2.65 3.92
CA GLN A 90 10.00 3.04 3.68
C GLN A 90 10.87 2.78 4.92
N SER A 91 12.07 2.24 4.70
CA SER A 91 13.07 2.06 5.75
C SER A 91 13.43 3.39 6.42
N SER A 92 13.74 3.35 7.71
CA SER A 92 14.20 4.52 8.47
C SER A 92 15.45 5.16 7.84
N HIS A 93 16.39 4.35 7.40
CA HIS A 93 17.60 4.80 6.74
C HIS A 93 17.31 5.58 5.44
N LEU A 94 16.43 5.06 4.58
CA LEU A 94 16.03 5.79 3.38
C LEU A 94 15.37 7.12 3.73
N LYS A 95 14.47 7.15 4.73
CA LYS A 95 13.85 8.40 5.20
C LYS A 95 14.89 9.40 5.71
N GLU A 96 15.95 8.93 6.33
CA GLU A 96 17.06 9.79 6.78
C GLU A 96 17.83 10.37 5.59
N VAL A 97 18.24 9.53 4.64
CA VAL A 97 18.96 9.95 3.43
C VAL A 97 18.18 11.01 2.64
N LEU A 98 16.86 10.82 2.50
CA LEU A 98 16.00 11.71 1.73
C LEU A 98 15.76 13.10 2.38
N ARG A 99 16.16 13.31 3.64
CA ARG A 99 16.11 14.62 4.31
C ARG A 99 17.25 15.54 3.90
N TYR A 100 18.33 15.00 3.35
CA TYR A 100 19.49 15.78 2.93
C TYR A 100 19.32 16.30 1.51
N LYS A 101 20.04 17.39 1.19
CA LYS A 101 20.34 17.71 -0.21
C LYS A 101 21.37 16.71 -0.72
N LEU A 102 21.08 16.08 -1.85
CA LEU A 102 21.96 15.05 -2.42
C LEU A 102 22.69 15.63 -3.62
N HIS A 103 24.02 15.53 -3.58
CA HIS A 103 24.90 16.00 -4.65
C HIS A 103 25.28 14.82 -5.53
N TRP A 104 24.99 14.94 -6.82
CA TRP A 104 25.16 13.91 -7.81
C TRP A 104 26.16 14.34 -8.88
N ILE A 105 26.92 13.38 -9.38
CA ILE A 105 27.75 13.54 -10.57
C ILE A 105 27.22 12.58 -11.64
N TYR A 106 26.95 13.09 -12.84
CA TYR A 106 26.63 12.26 -13.99
C TYR A 106 27.92 11.86 -14.75
N GLU A 107 27.87 10.83 -15.59
CA GLU A 107 29.06 10.26 -16.26
C GLU A 107 29.82 11.24 -17.15
N ASN A 108 29.16 12.30 -17.61
CA ASN A 108 29.74 13.41 -18.37
C ASN A 108 30.49 14.44 -17.49
N GLY A 109 30.50 14.26 -16.16
CA GLY A 109 31.14 15.14 -15.19
C GLY A 109 30.26 16.29 -14.69
N GLU A 110 29.02 16.41 -15.17
CA GLU A 110 28.08 17.43 -14.70
C GLU A 110 27.63 17.14 -13.27
N ARG A 111 27.52 18.20 -12.46
CA ARG A 111 27.09 18.14 -11.07
C ARG A 111 25.66 18.61 -10.93
N PHE A 112 24.88 17.87 -10.17
CA PHE A 112 23.47 18.14 -9.92
C PHE A 112 23.16 18.06 -8.43
N VAL A 113 22.18 18.84 -7.98
CA VAL A 113 21.73 18.82 -6.59
C VAL A 113 20.23 18.55 -6.58
N THR A 114 19.82 17.49 -5.91
CA THR A 114 18.39 17.21 -5.67
C THR A 114 18.00 17.74 -4.30
N SER A 115 16.81 18.32 -4.23
CA SER A 115 16.23 18.79 -2.97
C SER A 115 15.77 17.61 -2.11
N PRO A 116 15.64 17.80 -0.78
CA PRO A 116 15.02 16.80 0.09
C PRO A 116 13.65 16.37 -0.44
N ALA A 117 13.29 15.11 -0.22
CA ALA A 117 12.08 14.52 -0.76
C ALA A 117 11.43 13.54 0.22
N ASP A 118 10.15 13.22 0.01
CA ASP A 118 9.44 12.23 0.83
C ASP A 118 9.65 10.81 0.33
N SER A 119 10.12 10.64 -0.92
CA SER A 119 10.38 9.33 -1.49
C SER A 119 11.58 9.29 -2.42
N GLY A 120 12.23 8.12 -2.51
CA GLY A 120 13.28 7.92 -3.50
C GLY A 120 12.78 8.00 -4.94
N LYS A 121 11.46 7.81 -5.16
CA LYS A 121 10.85 8.06 -6.47
C LYS A 121 10.95 9.54 -6.84
N GLU A 122 10.64 10.45 -5.92
CA GLU A 122 10.72 11.89 -6.18
C GLU A 122 12.16 12.34 -6.48
N ILE A 123 13.17 11.75 -5.84
CA ILE A 123 14.58 11.99 -6.22
C ILE A 123 14.87 11.47 -7.63
N ILE A 124 14.43 10.25 -7.96
CA ILE A 124 14.61 9.69 -9.30
C ILE A 124 13.91 10.55 -10.36
N ASP A 125 12.72 11.07 -10.07
CA ASP A 125 11.98 11.95 -10.96
C ASP A 125 12.76 13.26 -11.19
N GLN A 126 13.33 13.88 -10.14
CA GLN A 126 14.23 15.04 -10.27
C GLN A 126 15.46 14.72 -11.14
N LEU A 127 16.07 13.55 -10.97
CA LEU A 127 17.22 13.13 -11.80
C LEU A 127 16.81 12.87 -13.27
N HIS A 128 15.59 12.39 -13.50
CA HIS A 128 15.04 12.24 -14.85
C HIS A 128 14.69 13.57 -15.51
N GLU A 129 14.30 14.59 -14.76
CA GLU A 129 14.12 15.94 -15.31
C GLU A 129 15.45 16.51 -15.83
N LEU A 130 16.55 16.19 -15.15
CA LEU A 130 17.90 16.63 -15.50
C LEU A 130 18.51 15.81 -16.65
N GLN A 131 18.38 14.48 -16.61
CA GLN A 131 18.80 13.57 -17.68
C GLN A 131 17.70 12.54 -17.97
N PRO A 132 16.79 12.83 -18.92
CA PRO A 132 15.65 11.97 -19.23
C PRO A 132 16.05 10.55 -19.60
N GLY A 133 15.41 9.57 -18.96
CA GLY A 133 15.61 8.16 -19.28
C GLY A 133 16.95 7.55 -18.83
N SER A 134 17.78 8.31 -18.10
CA SER A 134 19.06 7.82 -17.57
C SER A 134 18.87 6.61 -16.64
N ILE A 135 17.94 6.68 -15.68
CA ILE A 135 17.66 5.59 -14.74
C ILE A 135 16.62 4.62 -15.33
N LYS A 136 17.06 3.39 -15.66
CA LYS A 136 16.21 2.37 -16.31
C LYS A 136 15.40 1.52 -15.33
N ASN A 137 15.90 1.33 -14.11
CA ASN A 137 15.24 0.53 -13.08
C ASN A 137 15.43 1.17 -11.70
N SER A 138 14.33 1.72 -11.17
CA SER A 138 14.31 2.37 -9.86
C SER A 138 14.70 1.42 -8.74
N PHE A 139 14.24 0.15 -8.75
CA PHE A 139 14.51 -0.81 -7.68
C PHE A 139 16.01 -1.03 -7.48
N THR A 140 16.75 -1.20 -8.56
CA THR A 140 18.20 -1.35 -8.47
C THR A 140 18.91 -0.05 -8.12
N PHE A 141 18.36 1.10 -8.53
CA PHE A 141 18.90 2.41 -8.19
C PHE A 141 18.84 2.69 -6.68
N TYR A 142 17.85 2.14 -5.97
CA TYR A 142 17.76 2.29 -4.51
C TYR A 142 19.01 1.81 -3.75
N LYS A 143 19.79 0.90 -4.35
CA LYS A 143 21.07 0.45 -3.78
C LYS A 143 22.08 1.57 -3.60
N VAL A 144 21.96 2.65 -4.39
CA VAL A 144 22.80 3.85 -4.22
C VAL A 144 22.40 4.61 -2.95
N PHE A 145 21.11 4.78 -2.70
CA PHE A 145 20.62 5.42 -1.47
C PHE A 145 21.00 4.63 -0.21
N HIS A 146 21.03 3.31 -0.29
CA HIS A 146 21.43 2.43 0.82
C HIS A 146 22.94 2.31 1.02
N GLY A 147 23.75 3.00 0.20
CA GLY A 147 25.21 2.91 0.27
C GLY A 147 25.80 1.58 -0.18
N GLU A 148 24.99 0.65 -0.70
CA GLU A 148 25.47 -0.62 -1.29
C GLU A 148 26.28 -0.38 -2.57
N ARG A 149 26.05 0.77 -3.24
CA ARG A 149 26.74 1.16 -4.47
C ARG A 149 27.08 2.64 -4.43
N LYS A 150 28.26 3.01 -4.95
CA LYS A 150 28.66 4.42 -5.10
C LYS A 150 27.89 5.13 -6.22
N GLY A 151 27.48 4.39 -7.25
CA GLY A 151 26.76 4.95 -8.39
C GLY A 151 26.08 3.88 -9.24
N MET A 152 25.18 4.31 -10.13
CA MET A 152 24.45 3.47 -11.07
C MET A 152 23.88 4.29 -12.23
N TYR A 153 23.84 3.71 -13.44
CA TYR A 153 23.30 4.38 -14.64
C TYR A 153 23.94 5.75 -14.93
N GLY A 154 25.26 5.84 -14.80
CA GLY A 154 26.01 7.09 -14.98
C GLY A 154 25.94 8.04 -13.78
N TRP A 155 25.00 7.87 -12.85
CA TRP A 155 24.87 8.69 -11.66
C TRP A 155 25.75 8.19 -10.52
N THR A 156 26.49 9.08 -9.86
CA THR A 156 27.26 8.80 -8.66
C THR A 156 26.86 9.78 -7.56
N LEU A 157 26.59 9.27 -6.36
CA LEU A 157 26.30 10.11 -5.20
C LEU A 157 27.61 10.60 -4.59
N GLU A 158 27.89 11.90 -4.68
CA GLU A 158 29.15 12.50 -4.22
C GLU A 158 29.10 12.80 -2.72
N LYS A 159 28.06 13.50 -2.27
CA LYS A 159 27.90 13.90 -0.87
C LYS A 159 26.45 14.17 -0.50
N MET A 160 26.19 14.14 0.79
CA MET A 160 24.92 14.55 1.40
C MET A 160 25.17 15.84 2.19
N GLU A 161 24.31 16.83 2.01
CA GLU A 161 24.40 18.12 2.69
C GLU A 161 23.18 18.32 3.61
N ILE A 162 23.45 18.66 4.86
CA ILE A 162 22.42 19.00 5.86
C ILE A 162 21.73 20.27 5.42
N VAL A 163 20.40 20.22 5.34
CA VAL A 163 19.61 21.44 5.26
C VAL A 163 19.45 21.94 6.68
N ASP A 164 20.06 23.09 6.99
CA ASP A 164 19.76 23.82 8.22
C ASP A 164 18.29 24.21 8.18
N MET A 165 17.43 23.35 8.72
CA MET A 165 16.07 23.74 9.04
C MET A 165 16.19 24.73 10.18
N ALA A 166 16.18 26.02 9.86
CA ALA A 166 16.00 27.08 10.84
C ALA A 166 14.80 26.66 11.72
N ILE A 167 15.10 26.39 12.99
CA ILE A 167 14.10 26.11 14.00
C ILE A 167 13.32 27.41 14.17
N SER A 168 12.25 27.60 13.39
CA SER A 168 11.22 28.59 13.69
C SER A 168 10.48 28.08 14.93
N SER A 169 11.09 28.33 16.09
CA SER A 169 10.39 28.29 17.37
C SER A 169 9.42 29.46 17.38
N GLU A 170 8.21 29.27 16.84
CA GLU A 170 7.08 30.13 17.19
C GLU A 170 6.73 29.85 18.66
N ALA A 171 7.30 30.68 19.52
CA ALA A 171 6.97 30.76 20.92
C ALA A 171 5.53 31.28 21.09
N GLY A 172 4.68 30.44 21.67
CA GLY A 172 3.68 30.79 22.67
C GLY A 172 2.68 31.90 22.37
N GLU A 173 1.48 31.50 21.94
CA GLU A 173 0.25 32.16 22.40
C GLU A 173 -0.47 31.23 23.38
N GLY A 174 -0.24 31.49 24.67
CA GLY A 174 -0.99 30.89 25.77
C GLY A 174 -2.45 31.32 25.71
N LYS A 175 -3.34 30.38 25.39
CA LYS A 175 -4.77 30.56 25.64
C LYS A 175 -5.01 30.47 27.15
N GLY A 176 -5.26 31.64 27.74
CA GLY A 176 -5.68 31.79 29.13
C GLY A 176 -6.88 30.92 29.45
N SER A 177 -6.78 30.22 30.58
CA SER A 177 -7.92 29.53 31.20
C SER A 177 -8.85 30.57 31.82
N PRO A 178 -10.17 30.53 31.57
CA PRO A 178 -11.09 31.42 32.25
C PRO A 178 -11.36 30.90 33.67
N GLU A 179 -11.05 31.77 34.62
CA GLU A 179 -11.37 31.69 36.05
C GLU A 179 -12.89 31.53 36.22
N ARG A 180 -13.34 30.44 36.86
CA ARG A 180 -14.75 30.29 37.28
C ARG A 180 -14.91 30.95 38.64
N SER A 181 -15.63 32.07 38.68
CA SER A 181 -16.11 32.68 39.90
C SER A 181 -17.24 31.84 40.49
N GLU A 182 -17.02 31.34 41.71
CA GLU A 182 -18.07 30.82 42.57
C GLU A 182 -18.93 32.00 43.06
N THR A 183 -20.24 31.94 42.85
CA THR A 183 -21.20 32.80 43.54
C THR A 183 -22.11 31.90 44.37
N SER A 184 -21.99 32.04 45.68
CA SER A 184 -22.93 31.53 46.67
C SER A 184 -23.96 32.61 46.98
N ALA A 185 -25.24 32.30 46.82
CA ALA A 185 -26.39 32.81 47.60
C ALA A 185 -27.64 32.03 47.20
#